data_AF-A0A535N2Q3-F1
#
_entry.id   AF-A0A535N2Q3-F1
#
_cell.length_a   1.000
_cell.length_b   1.000
_cell.length_c   1.000
_cell.angle_alpha   90.00
_cell.angle_beta   90.00
_cell.angle_gamma   90.00
#
_symmetry.space_group_name_H-M   'P 1'
#
loop_
_entity.id
_entity.type
_entity.pdbx_description
1 polymer ?
#
loop_
_entity_poly.entity_id
_entity_poly.type
_entity_poly.pdbx_seq_one_letter_code
_entity_poly.pdbx_strand_id
1 'polypeptide(L)'
;MAITTGFVQRLTWLESGPTACIWLGSTPTSTDLFFIQVRASDSDADVNFKCSMVGLLFQAQVTGRQVDVSHGASSSEVTSAGTPLCNVAATPLQLDAIEVTQAIQSLSQGVPLLAGKRTVVRLYLSWYSTPGISVQGQIAVRQGPGGPSVTVASANTATLDPAQAGSVGPKRNDATRSLNFLLPILQTVEGPLIISVAGLTNSATGAALTLGCETRPTVWFHRSPPLRVRILGMSYTQGMPAVTFTPAAIDFNLLVSWLGRAYPVAQVVSSQAVVTATAAAPFGCGDINAPGAIRARTTTVSSATGDSSCAGAPRASRRPPRRKRWPPGRPVQAPGAGIPTAPTETGTAGTSSVIPSAASIPVSAGRARTI
;
A
#
# COMPACT_ATOMS: atom_id res chain seq x y z
N MET A 1 -5.52 26.28 29.98
CA MET A 1 -5.25 25.75 28.63
C MET A 1 -5.86 24.36 28.59
N ALA A 2 -6.62 24.06 27.55
CA ALA A 2 -7.22 22.74 27.31
C ALA A 2 -6.56 22.08 26.10
N ILE A 3 -6.54 20.74 26.08
CA ILE A 3 -6.04 19.93 24.95
C ILE A 3 -7.17 19.00 24.53
N THR A 4 -7.50 19.02 23.24
CA THR A 4 -8.44 18.09 22.63
C THR A 4 -7.69 17.15 21.69
N THR A 5 -7.84 15.85 21.90
CA THR A 5 -7.23 14.80 21.07
C THR A 5 -8.29 14.17 20.18
N GLY A 6 -8.03 14.06 18.89
CA GLY A 6 -8.96 13.43 17.96
C GLY A 6 -8.42 13.26 16.54
N PHE A 7 -9.27 12.81 15.63
CA PHE A 7 -8.97 12.78 14.20
C PHE A 7 -9.62 14.00 13.53
N VAL A 8 -8.89 14.62 12.60
CA VAL A 8 -9.45 15.69 11.77
C VAL A 8 -10.45 15.07 10.81
N GLN A 9 -11.74 15.25 11.07
CA GLN A 9 -12.83 14.70 10.23
C GLN A 9 -13.07 15.58 9.01
N ARG A 10 -12.91 16.90 9.18
CA ARG A 10 -13.07 17.91 8.14
C ARG A 10 -12.19 19.11 8.43
N LEU A 11 -11.61 19.68 7.39
CA LEU A 11 -10.89 20.94 7.41
C LEU A 11 -11.38 21.78 6.23
N THR A 12 -11.75 23.03 6.47
CA THR A 12 -12.23 23.94 5.41
C THR A 12 -11.84 25.38 5.73
N TRP A 13 -11.79 26.23 4.72
CA TRP A 13 -11.61 27.67 4.90
C TRP A 13 -12.97 28.36 4.82
N LEU A 14 -13.21 29.35 5.68
CA LEU A 14 -14.38 30.23 5.55
C LEU A 14 -14.20 31.14 4.34
N GLU A 15 -15.25 31.31 3.55
CA GLU A 15 -15.22 32.20 2.38
C GLU A 15 -15.09 33.68 2.78
N SER A 16 -15.54 34.02 3.99
CA SER A 16 -15.55 35.39 4.51
C SER A 16 -14.22 35.87 5.09
N GLY A 17 -13.16 35.06 5.09
CA GLY A 17 -11.85 35.49 5.57
C GLY A 17 -10.86 34.35 5.81
N PRO A 18 -9.61 34.64 6.21
CA PRO A 18 -8.54 33.66 6.36
C PRO A 18 -8.67 32.88 7.69
N THR A 19 -9.82 32.24 7.87
CA THR A 19 -10.12 31.38 9.02
C THR A 19 -10.29 29.95 8.55
N ALA A 20 -9.45 29.05 9.05
CA ALA A 20 -9.61 27.61 8.85
C ALA A 20 -10.50 27.05 9.96
N CYS A 21 -11.56 26.33 9.60
CA CYS A 21 -12.42 25.58 10.51
C CYS A 21 -12.06 24.10 10.48
N ILE A 22 -11.93 23.51 11.67
CA ILE A 22 -11.49 22.13 11.87
C ILE A 22 -12.52 21.40 12.72
N TRP A 23 -13.05 20.30 12.21
CA TRP A 23 -13.90 19.38 12.98
C TRP A 23 -13.03 18.24 13.48
N LEU A 24 -12.76 18.25 14.78
CA LEU A 24 -11.89 17.30 15.45
C LEU A 24 -12.73 16.36 16.30
N GLY A 25 -12.52 15.05 16.15
CA GLY A 25 -13.33 14.10 16.92
C GLY A 25 -12.94 12.65 16.74
N SER A 26 -13.51 11.79 17.59
CA SER A 26 -13.30 10.33 17.53
C SER A 26 -14.07 9.70 16.37
N THR A 27 -15.16 10.31 15.91
CA THR A 27 -15.95 9.86 14.74
C THR A 27 -16.46 11.07 13.97
N PRO A 28 -16.92 10.91 12.71
CA PRO A 28 -17.57 11.99 11.96
C PRO A 28 -18.81 12.58 12.63
N THR A 29 -19.44 11.84 13.55
CA THR A 29 -20.66 12.25 14.27
C THR A 29 -20.39 12.79 15.67
N SER A 30 -19.16 12.69 16.15
CA SER A 30 -18.73 13.14 17.48
C SER A 30 -17.53 14.05 17.32
N THR A 31 -17.78 15.28 16.87
CA THR A 31 -16.74 16.29 16.60
C THR A 31 -16.98 17.60 17.31
N ASP A 32 -15.90 18.19 17.79
CA ASP A 32 -15.85 19.59 18.21
C ASP A 32 -15.32 20.47 17.08
N LEU A 33 -15.82 21.70 17.01
CA LEU A 33 -15.40 22.70 16.03
C LEU A 33 -14.33 23.61 16.63
N PHE A 34 -13.19 23.66 15.96
CA PHE A 34 -12.08 24.56 16.24
C PHE A 34 -11.80 25.48 15.08
N PHE A 35 -11.11 26.59 15.33
CA PHE A 35 -10.68 27.49 14.27
C PHE A 35 -9.25 28.00 14.45
N ILE A 36 -8.57 28.24 13.33
CA ILE A 36 -7.32 28.99 13.25
C ILE A 36 -7.62 30.25 12.46
N GLN A 37 -7.52 31.41 13.10
CA GLN A 37 -7.78 32.70 12.47
C GLN A 37 -6.45 33.42 12.21
N VAL A 38 -6.17 33.73 10.94
CA VAL A 38 -5.09 34.67 10.59
C VAL A 38 -5.66 36.10 10.64
N ARG A 39 -5.00 36.99 11.37
CA ARG A 39 -5.44 38.38 11.56
C ARG A 39 -4.52 39.32 10.81
N ALA A 40 -5.05 40.47 10.39
CA ALA A 40 -4.23 41.51 9.76
C ALA A 40 -3.14 42.07 10.68
N SER A 41 -3.29 41.90 12.00
CA SER A 41 -2.32 42.30 13.02
C SER A 41 -1.28 41.21 13.36
N ASP A 42 -1.41 40.00 12.79
CA ASP A 42 -0.45 38.93 13.04
C ASP A 42 0.92 39.28 12.43
N SER A 43 2.00 38.96 13.13
CA SER A 43 3.34 39.06 12.55
C SER A 43 3.55 37.98 11.49
N ASP A 44 4.53 38.14 10.60
CA ASP A 44 4.90 37.10 9.62
C ASP A 44 5.22 35.76 10.29
N ALA A 45 5.81 35.80 11.50
CA ALA A 45 6.09 34.60 12.30
C ALA A 45 4.80 33.90 12.75
N ASP A 46 3.81 34.66 13.21
CA ASP A 46 2.51 34.12 13.62
C ASP A 46 1.74 33.54 12.43
N VAL A 47 1.77 34.22 11.29
CA VAL A 47 1.16 33.73 10.04
C VAL A 47 1.81 32.40 9.64
N ASN A 48 3.15 32.33 9.61
CA ASN A 48 3.88 31.10 9.26
C ASN A 48 3.60 29.95 10.24
N PHE A 49 3.51 30.25 11.53
CA PHE A 49 3.16 29.27 12.55
C PHE A 49 1.73 28.74 12.36
N LYS A 50 0.74 29.62 12.13
CA LYS A 50 -0.65 29.23 11.85
C LYS A 50 -0.79 28.42 10.57
N CYS A 51 -0.10 28.81 9.50
CA CYS A 51 -0.04 28.05 8.25
C CYS A 51 0.56 26.65 8.47
N SER A 52 1.61 26.54 9.29
CA SER A 52 2.23 25.25 9.64
C SER A 52 1.27 24.35 10.44
N MET A 53 0.48 24.92 11.35
CA MET A 53 -0.57 24.18 12.06
C MET A 53 -1.64 23.65 11.10
N VAL A 54 -2.15 24.49 10.19
CA VAL A 54 -3.12 24.05 9.17
C VAL A 54 -2.53 22.94 8.29
N GLY A 55 -1.26 23.09 7.89
CA GLY A 55 -0.54 22.06 7.14
C GLY A 55 -0.46 20.72 7.87
N LEU A 56 -0.12 20.73 9.16
CA LEU A 56 -0.11 19.53 10.01
C LEU A 56 -1.50 18.89 10.11
N LEU A 57 -2.54 19.68 10.37
CA LEU A 57 -3.92 19.19 10.49
C LEU A 57 -4.44 18.61 9.17
N PHE A 58 -4.10 19.21 8.03
CA PHE A 58 -4.40 18.68 6.71
C PHE A 58 -3.67 17.35 6.45
N GLN A 59 -2.38 17.27 6.76
CA GLN A 59 -1.62 16.02 6.64
C GLN A 59 -2.19 14.93 7.53
N ALA A 60 -2.59 15.26 8.76
CA ALA A 60 -3.25 14.34 9.67
C ALA A 60 -4.61 13.87 9.14
N GLN A 61 -5.41 14.75 8.55
CA GLN A 61 -6.67 14.39 7.89
C GLN A 61 -6.44 13.38 6.75
N VAL A 62 -5.47 13.65 5.87
CA VAL A 62 -5.18 12.80 4.71
C VAL A 62 -4.62 11.44 5.14
N THR A 63 -3.72 11.43 6.13
CA THR A 63 -3.10 10.21 6.64
C THR A 63 -3.93 9.48 7.69
N GLY A 64 -5.05 10.07 8.12
CA GLY A 64 -5.91 9.55 9.17
C GLY A 64 -5.21 9.46 10.53
N ARG A 65 -4.29 10.37 10.85
CA ARG A 65 -3.59 10.40 12.14
C ARG A 65 -4.37 11.19 13.18
N GLN A 66 -4.23 10.81 14.45
CA GLN A 66 -4.68 11.63 15.55
C GLN A 66 -3.82 12.88 15.69
N VAL A 67 -4.42 13.94 16.22
CA VAL A 67 -3.77 15.20 16.56
C VAL A 67 -4.21 15.66 17.94
N ASP A 68 -3.32 16.37 18.61
CA ASP A 68 -3.58 17.13 19.82
C ASP A 68 -3.68 18.60 19.43
N VAL A 69 -4.79 19.23 19.80
CA VAL A 69 -5.03 20.64 19.57
C VAL A 69 -5.14 21.34 20.92
N SER A 70 -4.26 22.30 21.18
CA SER A 70 -4.33 23.13 22.38
C SER A 70 -5.13 24.39 22.11
N HIS A 71 -5.98 24.77 23.07
CA HIS A 71 -6.84 25.94 22.98
C HIS A 71 -7.14 26.53 24.37
N GLY A 72 -7.76 27.71 24.39
CA GLY A 72 -8.26 28.31 25.63
C GLY A 72 -9.38 27.47 26.25
N ALA A 73 -9.51 27.43 27.58
CA ALA A 73 -10.56 26.64 28.23
C ALA A 73 -11.99 27.06 27.83
N SER A 74 -12.15 28.31 27.41
CA SER A 74 -13.41 28.91 26.94
C SER A 74 -13.32 29.41 25.49
N SER A 75 -12.37 28.91 24.70
CA SER A 75 -12.15 29.33 23.31
C SER A 75 -11.92 28.13 22.42
N SER A 76 -12.47 28.18 21.21
CA SER A 76 -12.23 27.22 20.14
C SER A 76 -11.08 27.65 19.20
N GLU A 77 -10.41 28.78 19.50
CA GLU A 77 -9.22 29.18 18.77
C GLU A 77 -8.04 28.29 19.12
N VAL A 78 -7.46 27.66 18.11
CA VAL A 78 -6.30 26.80 18.25
C VAL A 78 -5.04 27.63 18.47
N THR A 79 -4.36 27.38 19.58
CA THR A 79 -3.10 28.04 19.93
C THR A 79 -1.87 27.20 19.57
N SER A 80 -2.01 25.88 19.49
CA SER A 80 -0.99 24.96 18.97
C SER A 80 -1.62 23.65 18.49
N ALA A 81 -0.95 22.98 17.55
CA ALA A 81 -1.35 21.65 17.07
C ALA A 81 -0.12 20.74 16.98
N GLY A 82 -0.29 19.47 17.32
CA GLY A 82 0.76 18.46 17.25
C GLY A 82 0.18 17.06 17.04
N THR A 83 1.05 16.07 16.89
CA THR A 83 0.65 14.65 16.91
C THR A 83 0.89 14.09 18.31
N PRO A 84 -0.08 13.40 18.93
CA PRO A 84 0.12 12.78 20.23
C PRO A 84 1.30 11.82 20.16
N LEU A 85 2.18 11.89 21.17
CA LEU A 85 3.26 10.93 21.31
C LEU A 85 2.67 9.56 21.64
N CYS A 86 3.17 8.52 20.97
CA CYS A 86 2.84 7.13 21.32
C CYS A 86 3.39 6.83 22.72
N ASN A 87 2.55 6.98 23.76
CA ASN A 87 2.93 6.61 25.11
C ASN A 87 2.86 5.10 25.27
N VAL A 88 3.94 4.42 24.86
CA VAL A 88 4.08 2.95 24.94
C VAL A 88 4.05 2.42 26.36
N ALA A 89 4.35 3.25 27.37
CA ALA A 89 4.26 2.86 28.77
C ALA A 89 2.79 2.79 29.23
N ALA A 90 1.97 3.76 28.82
CA ALA A 90 0.54 3.78 29.15
C ALA A 90 -0.27 2.81 28.27
N THR A 91 0.08 2.71 26.99
CA THR A 91 -0.61 1.86 26.02
C THR A 91 0.41 0.97 25.29
N PRO A 92 0.78 -0.20 25.82
CA PRO A 92 1.84 -1.02 25.22
C PRO A 92 1.48 -1.60 23.85
N LEU A 93 0.19 -1.68 23.50
CA LEU A 93 -0.25 -2.10 22.16
C LEU A 93 -0.29 -0.90 21.23
N GLN A 94 0.46 -0.95 20.14
CA GLN A 94 0.58 0.15 19.17
C GLN A 94 0.23 -0.35 17.77
N LEU A 95 -0.37 0.52 16.95
CA LEU A 95 -0.54 0.29 15.52
C LEU A 95 0.67 0.85 14.76
N ASP A 96 1.46 -0.03 14.15
CA ASP A 96 2.59 0.39 13.34
C ASP A 96 2.15 0.83 11.94
N ALA A 97 1.26 0.06 11.32
CA ALA A 97 0.82 0.28 9.95
C ALA A 97 -0.46 -0.50 9.60
N ILE A 98 -1.18 0.02 8.60
CA ILE A 98 -2.29 -0.64 7.91
C ILE A 98 -1.91 -0.81 6.44
N GLU A 99 -2.01 -2.04 5.92
CA GLU A 99 -1.77 -2.35 4.52
C GLU A 99 -3.04 -2.93 3.89
N VAL A 100 -3.44 -2.41 2.73
CA VAL A 100 -4.60 -2.91 1.97
C VAL A 100 -4.09 -3.60 0.71
N THR A 101 -4.43 -4.87 0.52
CA THR A 101 -3.83 -5.70 -0.54
C THR A 101 -4.85 -6.51 -1.34
N GLN A 102 -4.65 -6.63 -2.66
CA GLN A 102 -5.50 -7.44 -3.56
C GLN A 102 -4.73 -8.45 -4.43
N ALA A 103 -3.40 -8.40 -4.34
CA ALA A 103 -2.43 -9.21 -5.06
C ALA A 103 -1.03 -8.87 -4.49
N ILE A 104 0.01 -8.85 -5.33
CA ILE A 104 1.28 -8.22 -4.98
C ILE A 104 1.05 -6.70 -4.92
N GLN A 105 1.28 -6.15 -3.75
CA GLN A 105 1.12 -4.72 -3.47
C GLN A 105 2.44 -4.19 -2.88
N SER A 106 2.72 -2.91 -3.12
CA SER A 106 3.82 -2.21 -2.45
C SER A 106 3.30 -1.63 -1.13
N LEU A 107 4.18 -1.45 -0.14
CA LEU A 107 3.82 -0.77 1.10
C LEU A 107 3.43 0.70 0.87
N SER A 108 3.91 1.31 -0.22
CA SER A 108 3.51 2.65 -0.64
C SER A 108 2.13 2.73 -1.29
N GLN A 109 1.40 1.61 -1.37
CA GLN A 109 0.07 1.54 -2.02
C GLN A 109 0.09 2.04 -3.48
N GLY A 110 1.21 1.87 -4.18
CA GLY A 110 1.41 2.40 -5.53
C GLY A 110 0.66 1.64 -6.63
N VAL A 111 0.13 0.44 -6.31
CA VAL A 111 -0.71 -0.31 -7.25
C VAL A 111 -2.18 0.01 -6.94
N PRO A 112 -2.95 0.52 -7.90
CA PRO A 112 -4.36 0.86 -7.69
C PRO A 112 -5.15 -0.31 -7.11
N LEU A 113 -5.99 -0.03 -6.12
CA LEU A 113 -6.97 -0.99 -5.65
C LEU A 113 -8.16 -0.99 -6.61
N LEU A 114 -8.65 -2.17 -6.95
CA LEU A 114 -9.69 -2.37 -7.93
C LEU A 114 -11.00 -2.79 -7.30
N ALA A 115 -12.07 -2.18 -7.76
CA ALA A 115 -13.40 -2.53 -7.32
C ALA A 115 -13.72 -3.99 -7.68
N GLY A 116 -14.40 -4.72 -6.80
CA GLY A 116 -14.81 -6.11 -7.01
C GLY A 116 -13.68 -7.14 -6.97
N LYS A 117 -12.45 -6.74 -6.61
CA LYS A 117 -11.34 -7.67 -6.43
C LYS A 117 -11.21 -8.06 -4.95
N ARG A 118 -10.85 -9.32 -4.69
CA ARG A 118 -10.66 -9.85 -3.33
C ARG A 118 -9.58 -9.03 -2.61
N THR A 119 -9.94 -8.41 -1.49
CA THR A 119 -9.07 -7.50 -0.73
C THR A 119 -8.83 -8.02 0.68
N VAL A 120 -7.58 -7.96 1.13
CA VAL A 120 -7.17 -8.21 2.51
C VAL A 120 -6.59 -6.93 3.10
N VAL A 121 -7.15 -6.50 4.23
CA VAL A 121 -6.53 -5.48 5.09
C VAL A 121 -5.65 -6.19 6.10
N ARG A 122 -4.42 -5.72 6.30
CA ARG A 122 -3.46 -6.24 7.27
C ARG A 122 -3.16 -5.15 8.28
N LEU A 123 -3.32 -5.46 9.57
CA LEU A 123 -2.86 -4.61 10.66
C LEU A 123 -1.54 -5.14 11.18
N TYR A 124 -0.55 -4.25 11.23
CA TYR A 124 0.73 -4.50 11.87
C TYR A 124 0.71 -3.86 13.25
N LEU A 125 0.72 -4.72 14.27
CA LEU A 125 0.63 -4.31 15.67
C LEU A 125 1.96 -4.59 16.37
N SER A 126 2.32 -3.73 17.33
CA SER A 126 3.46 -3.90 18.24
C SER A 126 3.00 -3.99 19.67
N TRP A 127 3.69 -4.80 20.47
CA TRP A 127 3.44 -4.93 21.89
C TRP A 127 4.73 -4.61 22.65
N TYR A 128 4.73 -3.54 23.43
CA TYR A 128 5.90 -3.01 24.12
C TYR A 128 5.98 -3.44 25.60
N SER A 129 5.34 -4.55 25.96
CA SER A 129 5.34 -5.08 27.34
C SER A 129 5.67 -6.57 27.36
N THR A 130 6.17 -7.08 28.47
CA THR A 130 6.48 -8.51 28.66
C THR A 130 5.49 -9.15 29.64
N PRO A 131 5.05 -10.41 29.40
CA PRO A 131 5.38 -11.27 28.25
C PRO A 131 4.65 -10.86 26.96
N GLY A 132 5.05 -11.48 25.84
CA GLY A 132 4.33 -11.36 24.57
C GLY A 132 2.90 -11.89 24.66
N ILE A 133 2.04 -11.44 23.74
CA ILE A 133 0.60 -11.75 23.74
C ILE A 133 0.12 -12.23 22.38
N SER A 134 -1.00 -12.97 22.36
CA SER A 134 -1.74 -13.25 21.13
C SER A 134 -2.99 -12.38 21.07
N VAL A 135 -3.26 -11.83 19.90
CA VAL A 135 -4.33 -10.85 19.68
C VAL A 135 -5.23 -11.33 18.56
N GLN A 136 -6.52 -10.99 18.67
CA GLN A 136 -7.50 -11.04 17.60
C GLN A 136 -8.29 -9.72 17.60
N GLY A 137 -9.03 -9.44 16.53
CA GLY A 137 -9.71 -8.15 16.48
C GLY A 137 -10.76 -8.02 15.41
N GLN A 138 -11.29 -6.81 15.34
CA GLN A 138 -12.27 -6.37 14.39
C GLN A 138 -11.86 -5.01 13.83
N ILE A 139 -12.04 -4.83 12.52
CA ILE A 139 -11.99 -3.52 11.88
C ILE A 139 -13.40 -3.07 11.54
N ALA A 140 -13.60 -1.76 11.54
CA ALA A 140 -14.76 -1.12 10.95
C ALA A 140 -14.35 -0.53 9.60
N VAL A 141 -15.15 -0.79 8.58
CA VAL A 141 -14.99 -0.20 7.25
C VAL A 141 -16.24 0.60 6.87
N ARG A 142 -16.07 1.72 6.19
CA ARG A 142 -17.19 2.55 5.70
C ARG A 142 -16.90 3.18 4.35
N GLN A 143 -17.94 3.29 3.53
CA GLN A 143 -17.89 3.99 2.24
C GLN A 143 -18.06 5.49 2.47
N GLY A 144 -16.95 6.23 2.45
CA GLY A 144 -16.93 7.66 2.74
C GLY A 144 -17.34 8.05 4.17
N PRO A 145 -17.33 9.37 4.50
CA PRO A 145 -17.53 9.85 5.87
C PRO A 145 -18.92 9.62 6.48
N GLY A 146 -19.98 9.59 5.66
CA GLY A 146 -21.37 9.41 6.09
C GLY A 146 -21.94 8.01 5.83
N GLY A 147 -21.15 7.09 5.29
CA GLY A 147 -21.60 5.73 4.99
C GLY A 147 -21.79 4.86 6.24
N PRO A 148 -22.64 3.82 6.17
CA PRO A 148 -22.80 2.88 7.27
C PRO A 148 -21.48 2.14 7.54
N SER A 149 -21.19 1.90 8.81
CA SER A 149 -20.03 1.12 9.21
C SER A 149 -20.33 -0.37 9.19
N VAL A 150 -19.46 -1.15 8.58
CA VAL A 150 -19.50 -2.62 8.58
C VAL A 150 -18.29 -3.15 9.33
N THR A 151 -18.56 -4.00 10.31
CA THR A 151 -17.52 -4.64 11.11
C THR A 151 -17.04 -5.93 10.44
N VAL A 152 -15.73 -6.11 10.37
CA VAL A 152 -15.07 -7.28 9.79
C VAL A 152 -14.14 -7.88 10.83
N ALA A 153 -14.34 -9.16 11.16
CA ALA A 153 -13.49 -9.88 12.09
C ALA A 153 -12.17 -10.31 11.43
N SER A 154 -11.10 -10.42 12.24
CA SER A 154 -9.82 -10.96 11.78
C SER A 154 -9.98 -12.43 11.41
N ALA A 155 -9.40 -12.84 10.27
CA ALA A 155 -9.37 -14.22 9.81
C ALA A 155 -8.36 -15.09 10.57
N ASN A 156 -7.52 -14.48 11.39
CA ASN A 156 -6.49 -15.15 12.18
C ASN A 156 -6.22 -14.41 13.50
N THR A 157 -5.56 -15.09 14.41
CA THR A 157 -4.87 -14.49 15.55
C THR A 157 -3.45 -14.08 15.15
N ALA A 158 -2.89 -13.05 15.79
CA ALA A 158 -1.50 -12.65 15.61
C ALA A 158 -0.74 -12.73 16.94
N THR A 159 0.46 -13.30 16.92
CA THR A 159 1.33 -13.34 18.10
C THR A 159 2.29 -12.15 18.07
N LEU A 160 2.27 -11.35 19.13
CA LEU A 160 3.05 -10.14 19.28
C LEU A 160 4.20 -10.40 20.24
N ASP A 161 5.40 -10.49 19.67
CA ASP A 161 6.67 -10.59 20.40
C ASP A 161 7.24 -9.19 20.66
N PRO A 162 7.49 -8.80 21.92
CA PRO A 162 8.10 -7.52 22.26
C PRO A 162 9.45 -7.27 21.61
N ALA A 163 10.24 -8.33 21.35
CA ALA A 163 11.52 -8.20 20.66
C ALA A 163 11.37 -7.75 19.19
N GLN A 164 10.14 -7.81 18.65
CA GLN A 164 9.79 -7.42 17.28
C GLN A 164 8.97 -6.13 17.22
N ALA A 165 8.80 -5.43 18.34
CA ALA A 165 8.08 -4.17 18.39
C ALA A 165 8.71 -3.13 17.43
N GLY A 166 7.86 -2.39 16.71
CA GLY A 166 8.23 -1.43 15.66
C GLY A 166 8.71 -2.05 14.33
N SER A 167 8.94 -3.37 14.26
CA SER A 167 9.56 -4.01 13.09
C SER A 167 8.54 -4.52 12.07
N VAL A 168 8.03 -3.64 11.19
CA VAL A 168 7.02 -4.00 10.17
C VAL A 168 7.55 -4.97 9.10
N GLY A 169 8.82 -4.84 8.70
CA GLY A 169 9.41 -5.65 7.63
C GLY A 169 9.31 -7.17 7.85
N PRO A 170 9.80 -7.70 8.98
CA PRO A 170 9.63 -9.11 9.35
C PRO A 170 8.16 -9.53 9.44
N LYS A 171 7.30 -8.72 10.06
CA LYS A 171 5.86 -9.00 10.20
C LYS A 171 5.16 -9.11 8.85
N ARG A 172 5.56 -8.30 7.87
CA ARG A 172 5.00 -8.33 6.52
C ARG A 172 5.21 -9.67 5.81
N ASN A 173 6.34 -10.32 6.05
CA ASN A 173 6.72 -11.59 5.42
C ASN A 173 6.08 -12.82 6.08
N ASP A 174 5.40 -12.65 7.21
CA ASP A 174 4.78 -13.72 7.98
C ASP A 174 3.34 -13.35 8.36
N ALA A 175 2.37 -13.97 7.69
CA ALA A 175 0.95 -13.67 7.89
C ALA A 175 0.46 -13.94 9.33
N THR A 176 1.20 -14.73 10.13
CA THR A 176 0.88 -15.01 11.54
C THR A 176 1.27 -13.86 12.48
N ARG A 177 2.02 -12.88 11.98
CA ARG A 177 2.47 -11.69 12.73
C ARG A 177 1.70 -10.42 12.38
N SER A 178 0.59 -10.57 11.64
CA SER A 178 -0.34 -9.50 11.31
C SER A 178 -1.76 -10.00 11.47
N LEU A 179 -2.69 -9.13 11.89
CA LEU A 179 -4.11 -9.46 11.80
C LEU A 179 -4.56 -9.22 10.36
N ASN A 180 -5.15 -10.23 9.73
CA ASN A 180 -5.59 -10.15 8.34
C ASN A 180 -7.12 -10.18 8.29
N PHE A 181 -7.71 -9.28 7.52
CA PHE A 181 -9.15 -9.08 7.42
C PHE A 181 -9.56 -9.20 5.96
N LEU A 182 -10.36 -10.21 5.63
CA LEU A 182 -10.90 -10.37 4.29
C LEU A 182 -12.11 -9.44 4.14
N LEU A 183 -11.99 -8.43 3.27
CA LEU A 183 -13.10 -7.51 3.07
C LEU A 183 -14.26 -8.19 2.32
N PRO A 184 -15.52 -7.99 2.77
CA PRO A 184 -16.68 -8.38 1.99
C PRO A 184 -16.67 -7.70 0.62
N ILE A 185 -17.12 -8.40 -0.43
CA ILE A 185 -17.11 -7.88 -1.81
C ILE A 185 -17.94 -6.60 -1.96
N LEU A 186 -19.00 -6.46 -1.17
CA LEU A 186 -19.86 -5.26 -1.15
C LEU A 186 -19.12 -4.03 -0.58
N GLN A 187 -17.99 -4.22 0.09
CA GLN A 187 -17.14 -3.15 0.61
C GLN A 187 -15.95 -2.82 -0.31
N THR A 188 -15.81 -3.52 -1.43
CA THR A 188 -14.80 -3.22 -2.45
C THR A 188 -15.46 -2.66 -3.71
N VAL A 189 -16.54 -1.88 -3.56
CA VAL A 189 -17.11 -1.11 -4.68
C VAL A 189 -16.23 0.09 -5.02
N GLU A 190 -16.42 0.68 -6.20
CA GLU A 190 -15.68 1.90 -6.59
C GLU A 190 -15.94 3.04 -5.61
N GLY A 191 -14.87 3.75 -5.23
CA GLY A 191 -14.92 4.89 -4.33
C GLY A 191 -14.01 4.78 -3.11
N PRO A 192 -14.13 5.72 -2.15
CA PRO A 192 -13.31 5.77 -0.95
C PRO A 192 -13.78 4.76 0.10
N LEU A 193 -12.84 4.00 0.65
CA LEU A 193 -13.03 3.14 1.82
C LEU A 193 -12.21 3.68 2.99
N ILE A 194 -12.89 4.03 4.08
CA ILE A 194 -12.24 4.43 5.34
C ILE A 194 -12.14 3.20 6.24
N ILE A 195 -10.97 2.98 6.82
CA ILE A 195 -10.67 1.84 7.68
C ILE A 195 -10.33 2.35 9.09
N SER A 196 -10.92 1.74 10.11
CA SER A 196 -10.59 2.01 11.52
C SER A 196 -10.59 0.71 12.33
N VAL A 197 -9.87 0.70 13.45
CA VAL A 197 -9.89 -0.45 14.36
C VAL A 197 -11.15 -0.36 15.22
N ALA A 198 -12.00 -1.40 15.19
CA ALA A 198 -13.24 -1.43 15.95
C ALA A 198 -13.04 -2.02 17.36
N GLY A 199 -12.14 -2.99 17.49
CA GLY A 199 -11.81 -3.58 18.77
C GLY A 199 -10.70 -4.61 18.66
N LEU A 200 -9.88 -4.70 19.70
CA LEU A 200 -8.81 -5.69 19.84
C LEU A 200 -9.01 -6.44 21.16
N THR A 201 -8.75 -7.75 21.13
CA THR A 201 -8.86 -8.60 22.32
C THR A 201 -7.64 -9.50 22.42
N ASN A 202 -7.20 -9.75 23.65
CA ASN A 202 -6.24 -10.80 23.93
C ASN A 202 -6.93 -12.15 23.66
N SER A 203 -6.39 -12.94 22.74
CA SER A 203 -7.04 -14.17 22.30
C SER A 203 -7.03 -15.27 23.37
N ALA A 204 -6.14 -15.20 24.35
CA ALA A 204 -6.06 -16.18 25.45
C ALA A 204 -7.05 -15.85 26.58
N THR A 205 -7.20 -14.57 26.94
CA THR A 205 -8.02 -14.15 28.09
C THR A 205 -9.37 -13.55 27.71
N GLY A 206 -9.57 -13.17 26.44
CA GLY A 206 -10.73 -12.42 25.98
C GLY A 206 -10.74 -10.95 26.41
N ALA A 207 -9.73 -10.48 27.15
CA ALA A 207 -9.67 -9.11 27.64
C ALA A 207 -9.56 -8.11 26.49
N ALA A 208 -10.31 -7.01 26.59
CA ALA A 208 -10.21 -5.89 25.66
C ALA A 208 -8.83 -5.22 25.77
N LEU A 209 -8.27 -4.82 24.62
CA LEU A 209 -6.97 -4.17 24.54
C LEU A 209 -7.14 -2.75 24.02
N THR A 210 -6.53 -1.78 24.72
CA THR A 210 -6.46 -0.40 24.28
C THR A 210 -5.36 -0.26 23.23
N LEU A 211 -5.67 0.39 22.11
CA LEU A 211 -4.74 0.64 21.01
C LEU A 211 -4.17 2.05 21.10
N GLY A 212 -2.85 2.16 21.08
CA GLY A 212 -2.12 3.41 20.91
C GLY A 212 -1.82 3.71 19.44
N CYS A 213 -1.70 5.00 19.14
CA CYS A 213 -1.29 5.50 17.82
C CYS A 213 -2.09 4.95 16.65
N GLU A 214 -3.40 4.89 16.83
CA GLU A 214 -4.30 4.48 15.76
C GLU A 214 -4.20 5.46 14.57
N THR A 215 -4.21 4.88 13.37
CA THR A 215 -4.33 5.60 12.10
C THR A 215 -5.52 5.05 11.33
N ARG A 216 -6.21 5.92 10.60
CA ARG A 216 -7.47 5.63 9.91
C ARG A 216 -7.39 6.00 8.43
N PRO A 217 -6.65 5.23 7.63
CA PRO A 217 -6.42 5.57 6.24
C PRO A 217 -7.73 5.52 5.45
N THR A 218 -7.80 6.41 4.46
CA THR A 218 -8.77 6.31 3.37
C THR A 218 -8.06 5.77 2.15
N VAL A 219 -8.57 4.68 1.58
CA VAL A 219 -8.07 4.10 0.32
C VAL A 219 -9.13 4.23 -0.77
N TRP A 220 -8.72 4.19 -2.03
CA TRP A 220 -9.64 4.34 -3.17
C TRP A 220 -9.68 3.08 -4.03
N PHE A 221 -10.88 2.57 -4.31
CA PHE A 221 -11.10 1.50 -5.29
C PHE A 221 -11.52 2.09 -6.65
N HIS A 222 -10.86 1.64 -7.71
CA HIS A 222 -11.11 2.03 -9.09
C HIS A 222 -11.83 0.94 -9.86
N ARG A 223 -12.72 1.29 -10.80
CA ARG A 223 -13.21 0.30 -11.77
C ARG A 223 -12.09 -0.16 -12.70
N SER A 224 -12.18 -1.42 -13.12
CA SER A 224 -11.33 -1.99 -14.16
C SER A 224 -12.17 -2.87 -15.08
N PRO A 225 -11.99 -2.78 -16.41
CA PRO A 225 -12.68 -3.67 -17.34
C PRO A 225 -12.26 -5.13 -17.14
N PRO A 226 -13.13 -6.11 -17.47
CA PRO A 226 -12.78 -7.51 -17.35
C PRO A 226 -11.70 -7.91 -18.38
N LEU A 227 -10.77 -8.77 -17.99
CA LEU A 227 -9.83 -9.41 -18.92
C LEU A 227 -10.55 -10.55 -19.64
N ARG A 228 -10.75 -10.42 -20.95
CA ARG A 228 -11.35 -11.48 -21.78
C ARG A 228 -10.26 -12.27 -22.48
N VAL A 229 -10.21 -13.57 -22.25
CA VAL A 229 -9.20 -14.47 -22.84
C VAL A 229 -9.85 -15.72 -23.43
N ARG A 230 -9.23 -16.23 -24.49
CA ARG A 230 -9.50 -17.57 -25.01
C ARG A 230 -8.25 -18.41 -24.80
N ILE A 231 -8.37 -19.46 -24.00
CA ILE A 231 -7.26 -20.32 -23.61
C ILE A 231 -7.30 -21.58 -24.45
N LEU A 232 -6.22 -21.84 -25.19
CA LEU A 232 -6.08 -23.04 -26.01
C LEU A 232 -5.12 -23.99 -25.29
N GLY A 233 -5.64 -25.13 -24.86
CA GLY A 233 -4.84 -26.24 -24.36
C GLY A 233 -4.33 -27.08 -25.53
N MET A 234 -3.06 -27.47 -25.50
CA MET A 234 -2.48 -28.33 -26.55
C MET A 234 -2.40 -29.77 -26.06
N SER A 235 -3.08 -30.70 -26.74
CA SER A 235 -2.87 -32.14 -26.52
C SER A 235 -1.77 -32.67 -27.43
N TYR A 236 -0.92 -33.57 -26.95
CA TYR A 236 0.22 -34.07 -27.72
C TYR A 236 0.66 -35.46 -27.27
N THR A 237 1.32 -36.19 -28.15
CA THR A 237 1.89 -37.51 -27.86
C THR A 237 3.40 -37.43 -27.73
N GLN A 238 3.97 -38.17 -26.78
CA GLN A 238 5.43 -38.31 -26.64
C GLN A 238 5.81 -39.64 -25.96
N GLY A 239 7.06 -40.06 -26.13
CA GLY A 239 7.65 -41.25 -25.48
C GLY A 239 7.53 -42.55 -26.28
N MET A 240 8.15 -43.61 -25.73
CA MET A 240 8.04 -44.99 -26.19
C MET A 240 7.75 -45.90 -24.99
N PRO A 241 6.55 -46.51 -24.87
CA PRO A 241 5.40 -46.39 -25.77
C PRO A 241 4.83 -44.96 -25.78
N ALA A 242 4.13 -44.59 -26.87
CA ALA A 242 3.55 -43.26 -27.03
C ALA A 242 2.46 -43.00 -25.97
N VAL A 243 2.59 -41.89 -25.23
CA VAL A 243 1.61 -41.45 -24.24
C VAL A 243 1.02 -40.11 -24.67
N THR A 244 -0.30 -39.99 -24.62
CA THR A 244 -1.01 -38.73 -24.90
C THR A 244 -1.11 -37.89 -23.63
N PHE A 245 -0.67 -36.64 -23.72
CA PHE A 245 -0.81 -35.62 -22.68
C PHE A 245 -1.87 -34.62 -23.13
N THR A 246 -2.85 -34.34 -22.26
CA THR A 246 -3.91 -33.36 -22.51
C THR A 246 -4.06 -32.48 -21.28
N PRO A 247 -4.21 -31.14 -21.43
CA PRO A 247 -4.44 -30.27 -20.30
C PRO A 247 -5.72 -30.64 -19.55
N ALA A 248 -5.63 -30.73 -18.24
CA ALA A 248 -6.77 -30.99 -17.38
C ALA A 248 -7.48 -29.66 -17.04
N ALA A 249 -8.73 -29.74 -16.57
CA ALA A 249 -9.49 -28.57 -16.13
C ALA A 249 -8.75 -27.75 -15.06
N ILE A 250 -7.95 -28.41 -14.20
CA ILE A 250 -7.16 -27.73 -13.18
C ILE A 250 -6.07 -26.82 -13.77
N ASP A 251 -5.50 -27.16 -14.93
CA ASP A 251 -4.48 -26.33 -15.59
C ASP A 251 -5.08 -25.00 -16.06
N PHE A 252 -6.28 -25.04 -16.65
CA PHE A 252 -7.04 -23.85 -17.04
C PHE A 252 -7.42 -23.01 -15.82
N ASN A 253 -7.92 -23.64 -14.76
CA ASN A 253 -8.28 -22.94 -13.51
C ASN A 253 -7.08 -22.26 -12.86
N LEU A 254 -5.91 -22.91 -12.85
CA LEU A 254 -4.67 -22.33 -12.32
C LEU A 254 -4.19 -21.14 -13.17
N LEU A 255 -4.31 -21.22 -14.50
CA LEU A 255 -3.98 -20.10 -15.39
C LEU A 255 -4.93 -18.91 -15.19
N VAL A 256 -6.25 -19.14 -15.16
CA VAL A 256 -7.23 -18.08 -14.89
C VAL A 256 -6.98 -17.45 -13.52
N SER A 257 -6.70 -18.27 -12.50
CA SER A 257 -6.34 -17.82 -11.16
C SER A 257 -5.05 -16.99 -11.16
N TRP A 258 -4.03 -17.39 -11.92
CA TRP A 258 -2.79 -16.63 -12.07
C TRP A 258 -3.03 -15.30 -12.78
N LEU A 259 -3.80 -15.27 -13.88
CA LEU A 259 -4.16 -14.05 -14.60
C LEU A 259 -4.89 -13.05 -13.68
N GLY A 260 -5.83 -13.54 -12.87
CA GLY A 260 -6.53 -12.69 -11.89
C GLY A 260 -5.62 -12.10 -10.82
N ARG A 261 -4.50 -12.76 -10.49
CA ARG A 261 -3.49 -12.23 -9.55
C ARG A 261 -2.46 -11.32 -10.23
N ALA A 262 -2.04 -11.66 -11.44
CA ALA A 262 -0.96 -10.98 -12.16
C ALA A 262 -1.43 -9.66 -12.78
N TYR A 263 -2.68 -9.59 -13.23
CA TYR A 263 -3.21 -8.40 -13.90
C TYR A 263 -4.10 -7.57 -12.96
N PRO A 264 -4.08 -6.24 -13.11
CA PRO A 264 -4.99 -5.34 -12.41
C PRO A 264 -6.39 -5.38 -13.05
N VAL A 265 -7.04 -6.54 -12.95
CA VAL A 265 -8.45 -6.75 -13.30
C VAL A 265 -9.23 -7.32 -12.15
N ALA A 266 -10.51 -6.95 -12.06
CA ALA A 266 -11.45 -7.49 -11.09
C ALA A 266 -11.96 -8.88 -11.50
N GLN A 267 -12.09 -9.11 -12.81
CA GLN A 267 -12.64 -10.33 -13.37
C GLN A 267 -11.81 -10.80 -14.57
N VAL A 268 -11.58 -12.11 -14.64
CA VAL A 268 -11.08 -12.78 -15.84
C VAL A 268 -12.23 -13.58 -16.43
N VAL A 269 -12.62 -13.26 -17.65
CA VAL A 269 -13.63 -13.98 -18.42
C VAL A 269 -12.90 -14.85 -19.42
N SER A 270 -12.97 -16.17 -19.25
CA SER A 270 -12.25 -17.13 -20.08
C SER A 270 -13.17 -18.04 -20.86
N SER A 271 -12.81 -18.31 -22.10
CA SER A 271 -13.27 -19.49 -22.85
C SER A 271 -12.10 -20.45 -23.05
N GLN A 272 -12.37 -21.75 -23.17
CA GLN A 272 -11.33 -22.76 -23.31
C GLN A 272 -11.62 -23.71 -24.48
N ALA A 273 -10.56 -24.16 -25.14
CA ALA A 273 -10.63 -25.25 -26.12
C ALA A 273 -9.34 -26.08 -26.04
N VAL A 274 -9.42 -27.35 -26.46
CA VAL A 274 -8.25 -28.21 -26.61
C VAL A 274 -8.01 -28.47 -28.09
N VAL A 275 -6.75 -28.32 -28.52
CA VAL A 275 -6.31 -28.55 -29.89
C VAL A 275 -5.20 -29.59 -29.87
N THR A 276 -5.26 -30.57 -30.77
CA THR A 276 -4.18 -31.55 -30.93
C THR A 276 -3.00 -30.90 -31.64
N ALA A 277 -1.83 -30.95 -31.02
CA ALA A 277 -0.58 -30.50 -31.61
C ALA A 277 -0.22 -31.39 -32.80
N THR A 278 0.12 -30.76 -33.92
CA THR A 278 0.61 -31.44 -35.12
C THR A 278 2.12 -31.65 -35.11
N ALA A 279 2.85 -30.83 -34.36
CA ALA A 279 4.28 -30.96 -34.16
C ALA A 279 4.59 -32.02 -33.09
N ALA A 280 5.70 -32.75 -33.26
CA ALA A 280 6.21 -33.65 -32.24
C ALA A 280 6.90 -32.84 -31.12
N ALA A 281 6.72 -33.24 -29.87
CA ALA A 281 7.49 -32.68 -28.76
C ALA A 281 8.99 -33.05 -28.89
N PRO A 282 9.93 -32.20 -28.44
CA PRO A 282 9.74 -30.93 -27.73
C PRO A 282 9.32 -29.76 -28.64
N PHE A 283 8.40 -28.92 -28.15
CA PHE A 283 7.91 -27.76 -28.89
C PHE A 283 8.88 -26.58 -28.87
N GLY A 284 9.11 -25.97 -30.04
CA GLY A 284 9.68 -24.64 -30.18
C GLY A 284 8.60 -23.55 -30.22
N CYS A 285 9.03 -22.28 -30.17
CA CYS A 285 8.12 -21.13 -30.26
C CYS A 285 7.33 -21.08 -31.58
N GLY A 286 7.87 -21.65 -32.67
CA GLY A 286 7.22 -21.71 -33.98
C GLY A 286 6.08 -22.73 -34.05
N ASP A 287 6.20 -23.86 -33.35
CA ASP A 287 5.25 -24.99 -33.45
C ASP A 287 3.88 -24.67 -32.86
N ILE A 288 3.86 -23.84 -31.81
CA ILE A 288 2.64 -23.40 -31.14
C ILE A 288 1.94 -22.27 -31.92
N ASN A 289 2.73 -21.44 -32.61
CA ASN A 289 2.24 -20.32 -33.42
C ASN A 289 1.89 -20.74 -34.87
N ALA A 290 2.18 -21.98 -35.26
CA ALA A 290 1.90 -22.49 -36.60
C ALA A 290 0.39 -22.60 -36.89
N PRO A 291 -0.03 -22.59 -38.18
CA PRO A 291 -1.41 -22.30 -38.61
C PRO A 291 -2.53 -23.21 -38.06
N GLY A 292 -2.21 -24.36 -37.46
CA GLY A 292 -3.19 -25.26 -36.83
C GLY A 292 -3.86 -24.68 -35.59
N ALA A 293 -3.12 -23.95 -34.75
CA ALA A 293 -3.68 -23.25 -33.57
C ALA A 293 -4.47 -21.99 -33.96
N ILE A 294 -4.12 -21.36 -35.08
CA ILE A 294 -4.78 -20.16 -35.62
C ILE A 294 -6.10 -20.50 -36.33
N ARG A 295 -6.29 -21.70 -36.89
CA ARG A 295 -7.60 -22.11 -37.48
C ARG A 295 -8.72 -22.27 -36.44
N ALA A 296 -8.40 -22.49 -35.16
CA ALA A 296 -9.39 -22.43 -34.08
C ALA A 296 -9.88 -21.00 -33.77
N ARG A 297 -9.21 -19.98 -34.32
CA ARG A 297 -9.46 -18.54 -34.10
C ARG A 297 -10.64 -18.02 -34.95
N THR A 298 -11.00 -18.69 -36.05
CA THR A 298 -11.89 -18.12 -37.08
C THR A 298 -13.39 -18.38 -36.91
N THR A 299 -13.83 -19.18 -35.95
CA THR A 299 -15.28 -19.48 -35.81
C THR A 299 -16.06 -18.60 -34.84
N THR A 300 -15.46 -17.68 -34.06
CA THR A 300 -16.24 -16.94 -33.03
C THR A 300 -15.74 -15.56 -32.55
N VAL A 301 -14.86 -14.82 -33.23
CA VAL A 301 -14.54 -13.44 -32.80
C VAL A 301 -14.48 -12.46 -33.97
N SER A 302 -15.60 -11.78 -34.24
CA SER A 302 -15.58 -10.49 -34.92
C SER A 302 -15.11 -9.41 -33.94
N SER A 303 -14.14 -8.62 -34.37
CA SER A 303 -13.61 -7.37 -33.79
C SER A 303 -12.98 -7.41 -32.38
N ALA A 304 -11.67 -7.69 -32.33
CA ALA A 304 -10.72 -7.00 -31.45
C ALA A 304 -9.26 -7.35 -31.84
N THR A 305 -8.43 -6.33 -32.05
CA THR A 305 -6.98 -6.45 -32.27
C THR A 305 -6.34 -7.06 -31.02
N GLY A 306 -5.71 -8.24 -31.14
CA GLY A 306 -5.16 -8.98 -30.01
C GLY A 306 -3.70 -9.35 -30.23
N ASP A 307 -2.85 -8.99 -29.26
CA ASP A 307 -1.47 -9.45 -29.14
C ASP A 307 -1.42 -10.91 -28.63
N SER A 308 -0.50 -11.70 -29.18
CA SER A 308 -0.25 -13.09 -28.77
C SER A 308 1.12 -13.22 -28.10
N SER A 309 1.16 -13.76 -26.88
CA SER A 309 2.40 -14.14 -26.19
C SER A 309 2.32 -15.59 -25.68
N CYS A 310 3.42 -16.33 -25.83
CA CYS A 310 3.55 -17.70 -25.33
C CYS A 310 4.07 -17.69 -23.89
N ALA A 311 3.29 -18.22 -22.95
CA ALA A 311 3.74 -18.47 -21.58
C ALA A 311 3.69 -19.97 -21.27
N GLY A 312 4.87 -20.60 -21.14
CA GLY A 312 4.97 -21.97 -20.65
C GLY A 312 4.90 -22.01 -19.12
N ALA A 313 3.86 -22.61 -18.55
CA ALA A 313 3.79 -22.87 -17.12
C ALA A 313 4.61 -24.12 -16.76
N PRO A 314 5.62 -24.05 -15.88
CA PRO A 314 6.30 -25.24 -15.41
C PRO A 314 5.41 -26.01 -14.43
N ARG A 315 5.41 -27.34 -14.57
CA ARG A 315 4.72 -28.29 -13.70
C ARG A 315 5.17 -28.08 -12.24
N ALA A 316 4.23 -28.05 -11.30
CA ALA A 316 4.51 -27.98 -9.87
C ALA A 316 5.30 -29.21 -9.42
N SER A 317 6.62 -29.07 -9.22
CA SER A 317 7.41 -30.02 -8.45
C SER A 317 7.25 -29.68 -6.96
N ARG A 318 7.17 -30.70 -6.09
CA ARG A 318 7.04 -30.57 -4.63
C ARG A 318 8.30 -30.00 -3.94
N ARG A 319 9.07 -29.12 -4.59
CA ARG A 319 10.21 -28.41 -3.99
C ARG A 319 10.13 -26.91 -4.31
N PRO A 320 10.37 -26.02 -3.33
CA PRO A 320 10.30 -24.59 -3.55
C PRO A 320 11.38 -24.15 -4.56
N PRO A 321 11.07 -23.24 -5.50
CA PRO A 321 12.06 -22.76 -6.46
C PRO A 321 13.07 -21.82 -5.78
N ARG A 322 14.36 -22.08 -6.01
CA ARG A 322 15.44 -21.14 -5.71
C ARG A 322 15.25 -19.88 -6.56
N ARG A 323 15.35 -18.70 -5.92
CA ARG A 323 15.30 -17.37 -6.57
C ARG A 323 16.32 -17.29 -7.71
N LYS A 324 15.85 -17.16 -8.96
CA LYS A 324 16.68 -16.66 -10.07
C LYS A 324 16.71 -15.13 -10.00
N ARG A 325 17.90 -14.57 -9.83
CA ARG A 325 18.20 -13.14 -9.89
C ARG A 325 18.22 -12.74 -11.37
N TRP A 326 17.41 -11.77 -11.76
CA TRP A 326 17.49 -11.14 -13.09
C TRP A 326 18.64 -10.13 -13.10
N PRO A 327 19.45 -10.03 -14.17
CA PRO A 327 20.49 -9.01 -14.29
C PRO A 327 19.87 -7.62 -14.62
N PRO A 328 20.53 -6.51 -14.24
CA PRO A 328 20.05 -5.18 -14.55
C PRO A 328 20.20 -4.88 -16.05
N GLY A 329 19.13 -4.34 -16.65
CA GLY A 329 19.11 -3.89 -18.04
C GLY A 329 20.02 -2.69 -18.27
N ARG A 330 20.74 -2.69 -19.40
CA ARG A 330 21.45 -1.53 -19.93
C ARG A 330 20.45 -0.48 -20.45
N PRO A 331 20.76 0.82 -20.38
CA PRO A 331 19.90 1.88 -20.91
C PRO A 331 19.91 1.90 -22.44
N VAL A 332 18.75 2.26 -23.00
CA VAL A 332 18.50 2.46 -24.43
C VAL A 332 19.21 3.74 -24.90
N GLN A 333 20.01 3.61 -25.95
CA GLN A 333 20.72 4.69 -26.64
C GLN A 333 19.75 5.41 -27.58
N ALA A 334 19.64 6.74 -27.46
CA ALA A 334 18.88 7.58 -28.38
C ALA A 334 19.61 7.73 -29.73
N PRO A 335 18.89 7.79 -30.87
CA PRO A 335 19.51 7.98 -32.18
C PRO A 335 19.98 9.42 -32.39
N GLY A 336 21.16 9.54 -33.00
CA GLY A 336 21.90 10.79 -33.15
C GLY A 336 21.33 11.77 -34.17
N ALA A 337 21.69 13.04 -33.96
CA ALA A 337 21.60 14.10 -34.94
C ALA A 337 22.87 14.95 -34.89
N GLY A 338 23.59 14.96 -36.02
CA GLY A 338 24.34 16.10 -36.59
C GLY A 338 25.39 16.82 -35.74
N ILE A 339 26.67 16.53 -36.02
CA ILE A 339 27.77 17.48 -35.89
C ILE A 339 27.77 18.38 -37.14
N PRO A 340 27.98 19.70 -36.97
CA PRO A 340 29.03 20.35 -37.75
C PRO A 340 29.96 21.22 -36.88
N THR A 341 31.26 20.98 -37.08
CA THR A 341 32.40 21.91 -37.11
C THR A 341 32.41 23.18 -36.25
N ALA A 342 33.46 23.26 -35.41
CA ALA A 342 33.93 24.46 -34.74
C ALA A 342 34.49 25.53 -35.71
N PRO A 343 34.60 26.78 -35.23
CA PRO A 343 35.87 27.48 -35.38
C PRO A 343 36.42 28.03 -34.04
N THR A 344 37.74 28.18 -34.08
CA THR A 344 38.72 28.71 -33.14
C THR A 344 38.46 30.16 -32.71
N GLU A 345 38.77 30.50 -31.44
CA GLU A 345 39.47 31.74 -30.96
C GLU A 345 39.46 31.77 -29.41
N THR A 346 40.62 31.63 -28.75
CA THR A 346 41.46 32.66 -28.07
C THR A 346 40.78 33.42 -26.91
N GLY A 347 41.38 33.38 -25.71
CA GLY A 347 40.95 34.24 -24.59
C GLY A 347 41.47 33.86 -23.20
N THR A 348 42.46 34.61 -22.75
CA THR A 348 43.30 34.56 -21.54
C THR A 348 42.63 34.84 -20.18
N ALA A 349 43.34 34.42 -19.11
CA ALA A 349 43.35 34.93 -17.71
C ALA A 349 42.16 34.53 -16.80
N GLY A 350 42.33 34.16 -15.52
CA GLY A 350 43.49 34.15 -14.63
C GLY A 350 43.07 33.71 -13.21
N THR A 351 44.05 33.22 -12.44
CA THR A 351 44.23 33.30 -10.98
C THR A 351 43.05 33.16 -10.00
N SER A 352 43.12 32.17 -9.09
CA SER A 352 43.23 32.31 -7.61
C SER A 352 43.05 30.93 -6.95
N SER A 353 44.10 30.32 -6.39
CA SER A 353 44.43 30.27 -4.95
C SER A 353 43.28 29.83 -4.03
N VAL A 354 43.44 28.68 -3.36
CA VAL A 354 43.53 28.53 -1.88
C VAL A 354 43.64 27.03 -1.51
N ILE A 355 44.57 26.75 -0.60
CA ILE A 355 44.94 25.45 0.00
C ILE A 355 44.10 25.21 1.31
N PRO A 356 44.36 24.20 2.18
CA PRO A 356 43.51 23.04 2.37
C PRO A 356 42.79 22.95 3.73
N SER A 357 41.92 21.94 3.79
CA SER A 357 41.37 21.28 4.97
C SER A 357 42.44 20.70 5.91
N ALA A 358 42.35 20.98 7.21
CA ALA A 358 42.50 20.02 8.32
C ALA A 358 42.39 20.73 9.69
N ALA A 359 41.51 20.25 10.58
CA ALA A 359 41.74 20.22 12.03
C ALA A 359 40.66 19.40 12.75
N SER A 360 41.08 18.22 13.19
CA SER A 360 40.51 17.39 14.24
C SER A 360 40.75 17.99 15.63
N ILE A 361 39.77 17.90 16.56
CA ILE A 361 39.98 18.07 18.01
C ILE A 361 39.23 16.95 18.77
N PRO A 362 39.82 16.37 19.83
CA PRO A 362 39.34 15.16 20.49
C PRO A 362 38.59 15.38 21.82
N VAL A 363 38.08 14.26 22.30
CA VAL A 363 37.48 13.91 23.61
C VAL A 363 38.24 14.47 24.82
N SER A 364 37.51 14.96 25.82
CA SER A 364 37.93 14.82 27.23
C SER A 364 36.71 14.65 28.16
N ALA A 365 36.92 13.85 29.20
CA ALA A 365 35.94 13.39 30.16
C ALA A 365 35.95 14.24 31.44
N GLY A 366 34.85 14.19 32.19
CA GLY A 366 34.96 14.03 33.64
C GLY A 366 34.25 15.05 34.53
N ARG A 367 33.41 14.47 35.39
CA ARG A 367 33.27 14.68 36.84
C ARG A 367 32.07 15.50 37.35
N ALA A 368 31.33 14.79 38.20
CA ALA A 368 30.31 15.27 39.13
C ALA A 368 30.90 16.07 40.30
N ARG A 369 30.11 17.01 40.84
CA ARG A 369 29.87 17.16 42.29
C ARG A 369 28.67 18.07 42.59
N THR A 370 27.92 17.61 43.58
CA THR A 370 26.93 18.24 44.47
C THR A 370 27.25 19.70 44.81
N ILE A 371 26.23 20.57 44.87
CA ILE A 371 25.45 20.99 46.05
C ILE A 371 23.99 21.15 45.60
#